data_AF-A0A6C0LX48-F1
#
_entry.id   AF-A0A6C0LX48-F1
#
_cell.length_a   1.000
_cell.length_b   1.000
_cell.length_c   1.000
_cell.angle_alpha   90.00
_cell.angle_beta   90.00
_cell.angle_gamma   90.00
#
_symmetry.space_group_name_H-M   'P 1'
#
loop_
_entity.id
_entity.type
_entity.pdbx_description
1 polymer ?
#
loop_
_entity_poly.entity_id
_entity_poly.type
_entity_poly.pdbx_seq_one_letter_code
_entity_poly.pdbx_strand_id
1 'polypeptide(L)'
;MSIKSNFSGFIWSPAKKFKDEILEHINKKFPVLHYYTYDFKNKEEFKNSVLDIYTTDDISPEKVENIKIKNMLNHSLSYTYFQFYIKEPKFRKKHKTNNNISTSVENIKKQIRQIYKSKVTNYIYDIIIHISDNFKQTKDIDIIMKKYEKHRKQEFVNLKYFLKCNFRNNVFNRADMLVRKHSIENYLKDEKFNFLMYKKMQKIRVNGDGNVYVNKFKNLIKSIKKNGFINSYPIIYSSNYQLTDGSHRLSIYFLFNKTFIPVYNDIKKSILKYKRLPSEYSINWFIKKNFTKNELSIIENEIKNLKKYLNLP
;
A
#
# COMPACT_ATOMS: atom_id res chain seq x y z
N MET A 1 13.95 -1.60 7.91
CA MET A 1 14.12 -2.60 6.83
C MET A 1 15.20 -2.09 5.89
N SER A 2 16.27 -2.85 5.68
CA SER A 2 17.30 -2.44 4.72
C SER A 2 16.70 -2.46 3.31
N ILE A 3 17.04 -1.45 2.50
CA ILE A 3 16.60 -1.25 1.11
C ILE A 3 17.09 -2.38 0.17
N LYS A 4 17.87 -3.33 0.68
CA LYS A 4 18.68 -4.25 -0.12
C LYS A 4 17.90 -5.36 -0.84
N SER A 5 16.59 -5.53 -0.62
CA SER A 5 15.82 -6.60 -1.28
C SER A 5 14.48 -6.19 -1.87
N ASN A 6 14.32 -4.90 -2.17
CA ASN A 6 13.15 -4.41 -2.91
C ASN A 6 13.40 -4.50 -4.41
N PHE A 7 12.33 -4.71 -5.16
CA PHE A 7 12.30 -4.66 -6.62
C PHE A 7 11.19 -3.72 -7.07
N SER A 8 11.47 -3.00 -8.16
CA SER A 8 10.51 -2.12 -8.83
C SER A 8 9.95 -2.81 -10.06
N GLY A 9 8.63 -2.71 -10.22
CA GLY A 9 7.89 -3.34 -11.30
C GLY A 9 6.76 -2.47 -11.84
N PHE A 10 6.27 -2.87 -13.00
CA PHE A 10 5.27 -2.17 -13.79
C PHE A 10 4.23 -3.15 -14.31
N ILE A 11 2.96 -2.78 -14.23
CA ILE A 11 1.87 -3.40 -14.97
C ILE A 11 1.47 -2.41 -16.06
N TRP A 12 1.65 -2.82 -17.31
CA TRP A 12 1.45 -1.95 -18.46
C TRP A 12 -0.04 -1.80 -18.82
N SER A 13 -0.34 -0.80 -19.65
CA SER A 13 -1.71 -0.44 -20.06
C SER A 13 -2.54 -1.62 -20.60
N PRO A 14 -2.02 -2.58 -21.38
CA PRO A 14 -2.83 -3.70 -21.89
C PRO A 14 -3.36 -4.62 -20.78
N ALA A 15 -2.66 -4.67 -19.64
CA ALA A 15 -3.03 -5.47 -18.48
C ALA A 15 -3.72 -4.66 -17.36
N LYS A 16 -4.03 -3.38 -17.59
CA LYS A 16 -4.58 -2.46 -16.57
C LYS A 16 -5.82 -3.01 -15.87
N LYS A 17 -6.74 -3.67 -16.60
CA LYS A 17 -7.97 -4.27 -16.04
C LYS A 17 -7.70 -5.38 -15.03
N PHE A 18 -6.53 -6.01 -15.07
CA PHE A 18 -6.14 -7.09 -14.17
C PHE A 18 -5.14 -6.64 -13.09
N LYS A 19 -4.89 -5.34 -12.95
CA LYS A 19 -3.84 -4.84 -12.05
C LYS A 19 -4.01 -5.34 -10.62
N ASP A 20 -5.23 -5.31 -10.08
CA ASP A 20 -5.50 -5.67 -8.69
C ASP A 20 -5.34 -7.19 -8.52
N GLU A 21 -5.81 -8.00 -9.48
CA GLU A 21 -5.60 -9.46 -9.49
C GLU A 21 -4.10 -9.84 -9.57
N ILE A 22 -3.34 -9.15 -10.41
CA ILE A 22 -1.89 -9.37 -10.58
C ILE A 22 -1.15 -9.02 -9.28
N LEU A 23 -1.45 -7.86 -8.68
CA LEU A 23 -0.81 -7.43 -7.44
C LEU A 23 -1.15 -8.37 -6.28
N GLU A 24 -2.40 -8.84 -6.18
CA GLU A 24 -2.79 -9.85 -5.19
C GLU A 24 -2.07 -11.18 -5.42
N HIS A 25 -1.93 -11.62 -6.68
CA HIS A 25 -1.18 -12.83 -7.00
C HIS A 25 0.27 -12.72 -6.52
N ILE A 26 0.95 -11.62 -6.83
CA ILE A 26 2.33 -11.39 -6.39
C ILE A 26 2.39 -11.36 -4.86
N ASN A 27 1.48 -10.61 -4.23
CA ASN A 27 1.43 -10.42 -2.78
C ASN A 27 1.26 -11.71 -1.97
N LYS A 28 0.61 -12.75 -2.53
CA LYS A 28 0.49 -14.07 -1.89
C LYS A 28 1.84 -14.73 -1.61
N LYS A 29 2.85 -14.48 -2.46
CA LYS A 29 4.19 -15.07 -2.31
C LYS A 29 5.24 -14.06 -1.86
N PHE A 30 5.15 -12.83 -2.37
CA PHE A 30 6.14 -11.79 -2.15
C PHE A 30 5.41 -10.50 -1.74
N PRO A 31 5.62 -9.99 -0.51
CA PRO A 31 4.91 -8.82 -0.03
C PRO A 31 5.08 -7.64 -0.99
N VAL A 32 3.99 -7.25 -1.65
CA VAL A 32 3.91 -5.97 -2.36
C VAL A 32 3.83 -4.90 -1.28
N LEU A 33 4.69 -3.89 -1.32
CA LEU A 33 4.78 -2.86 -0.29
C LEU A 33 3.82 -1.72 -0.59
N HIS A 34 3.86 -1.20 -1.81
CA HIS A 34 3.00 -0.12 -2.29
C HIS A 34 2.96 -0.11 -3.82
N TYR A 35 1.97 0.59 -4.37
CA TYR A 35 1.85 0.82 -5.80
C TYR A 35 1.21 2.18 -6.10
N TYR A 36 1.52 2.71 -7.28
CA TYR A 36 0.98 3.95 -7.80
C TYR A 36 0.38 3.74 -9.19
N THR A 37 -0.68 4.47 -9.49
CA THR A 37 -1.12 4.65 -10.89
C THR A 37 -0.52 5.93 -11.45
N TYR A 38 0.17 5.81 -12.58
CA TYR A 38 0.67 6.93 -13.37
C TYR A 38 -0.25 7.13 -14.57
N ASP A 39 -0.73 8.35 -14.77
CA ASP A 39 -1.67 8.72 -15.83
C ASP A 39 -1.17 9.95 -16.60
N PHE A 40 -1.03 9.79 -17.91
CA PHE A 40 -0.37 10.75 -18.80
C PHE A 40 -1.39 11.45 -19.68
N LYS A 41 -1.22 12.76 -19.86
CA LYS A 41 -2.16 13.59 -20.62
C LYS A 41 -2.01 13.42 -22.14
N ASN A 42 -0.82 13.08 -22.59
CA ASN A 42 -0.52 12.95 -24.02
C ASN A 42 0.42 11.75 -24.28
N LYS A 43 0.44 11.32 -25.55
CA LYS A 43 1.20 10.15 -26.00
C LYS A 43 2.70 10.33 -25.84
N GLU A 44 3.20 11.55 -25.98
CA GLU A 44 4.63 11.87 -25.96
C GLU A 44 5.21 11.73 -24.54
N GLU A 45 4.55 12.29 -23.53
CA GLU A 45 4.97 12.12 -22.12
C GLU A 45 4.93 10.64 -21.71
N PHE A 46 3.89 9.90 -22.14
CA PHE A 46 3.79 8.46 -21.91
C PHE A 46 4.95 7.71 -22.59
N LYS A 47 5.18 7.94 -23.87
CA LYS A 47 6.28 7.32 -24.65
C LYS A 47 7.62 7.57 -23.97
N ASN A 48 7.93 8.82 -23.65
CA ASN A 48 9.18 9.19 -23.00
C ASN A 48 9.36 8.51 -21.65
N SER A 49 8.30 8.38 -20.86
CA SER A 49 8.37 7.65 -19.58
C SER A 49 8.68 6.16 -19.74
N VAL A 50 8.09 5.52 -20.76
CA VAL A 50 8.36 4.10 -21.04
C VAL A 50 9.78 3.94 -21.57
N LEU A 51 10.24 4.79 -22.49
CA LEU A 51 11.62 4.76 -23.00
C LEU A 51 12.64 4.92 -21.87
N ASP A 52 12.46 5.92 -21.00
CA ASP A 52 13.34 6.15 -19.85
C ASP A 52 13.44 4.90 -18.96
N ILE A 53 12.33 4.22 -18.66
CA ILE A 53 12.34 2.98 -17.89
C ILE A 53 13.20 1.90 -18.56
N TYR A 54 13.03 1.72 -19.88
CA TYR A 54 13.77 0.72 -20.64
C TYR A 54 15.24 1.09 -20.91
N THR A 55 15.68 2.32 -20.65
CA THR A 55 17.13 2.66 -20.67
C THR A 55 17.93 1.88 -19.63
N THR A 56 17.25 1.35 -18.60
CA THR A 56 17.86 0.52 -17.56
C THR A 56 18.00 -0.95 -17.96
N ASP A 57 17.44 -1.36 -19.10
CA ASP A 57 17.53 -2.69 -19.67
C ASP A 57 18.58 -2.76 -20.79
N ASP A 58 19.14 -3.96 -21.01
CA ASP A 58 19.97 -4.21 -22.20
C ASP A 58 19.07 -4.46 -23.45
N ILE A 59 18.35 -3.44 -23.92
CA ILE A 59 17.48 -3.47 -25.11
C ILE A 59 17.62 -2.18 -25.94
N SER A 60 17.57 -2.28 -27.26
CA SER A 60 17.63 -1.08 -28.12
C SER A 60 16.34 -0.24 -28.00
N PRO A 61 16.45 1.10 -27.95
CA PRO A 61 15.30 2.00 -27.93
C PRO A 61 14.33 1.77 -29.09
N GLU A 62 14.86 1.53 -30.28
CA GLU A 62 14.07 1.24 -31.49
C GLU A 62 13.15 0.03 -31.31
N LYS A 63 13.66 -1.06 -30.69
CA LYS A 63 12.86 -2.25 -30.41
C LYS A 63 11.76 -1.96 -29.40
N VAL A 64 12.04 -1.12 -28.41
CA VAL A 64 11.04 -0.70 -27.41
C VAL A 64 9.95 0.12 -28.08
N GLU A 65 10.33 1.08 -28.91
CA GLU A 65 9.41 1.96 -29.60
C GLU A 65 8.50 1.21 -30.59
N ASN A 66 9.10 0.45 -31.49
CA ASN A 66 8.40 -0.17 -32.61
C ASN A 66 7.54 -1.39 -32.21
N ILE A 67 7.86 -2.04 -31.08
CA ILE A 67 7.14 -3.23 -30.63
C ILE A 67 6.27 -2.93 -29.40
N LYS A 68 6.89 -2.45 -28.31
CA LYS A 68 6.22 -2.31 -27.02
C LYS A 68 5.34 -1.07 -26.98
N ILE A 69 5.90 0.09 -27.27
CA ILE A 69 5.19 1.37 -27.16
C ILE A 69 4.09 1.45 -28.20
N LYS A 70 4.36 1.08 -29.46
CA LYS A 70 3.34 1.03 -30.51
C LYS A 70 2.11 0.21 -30.09
N ASN A 71 2.30 -0.91 -29.41
CA ASN A 71 1.19 -1.71 -28.90
C ASN A 71 0.50 -1.03 -27.70
N MET A 72 1.26 -0.53 -26.71
CA MET A 72 0.72 0.13 -25.52
C MET A 72 -0.09 1.40 -25.83
N LEU A 73 0.24 2.13 -26.90
CA LEU A 73 -0.45 3.34 -27.35
C LEU A 73 -1.87 3.08 -27.89
N ASN A 74 -2.22 1.82 -28.16
CA ASN A 74 -3.60 1.42 -28.49
C ASN A 74 -4.49 1.26 -27.25
N HIS A 75 -3.94 1.50 -26.06
CA HIS A 75 -4.62 1.42 -24.77
C HIS A 75 -4.52 2.74 -24.03
N SER A 76 -5.05 2.80 -22.80
CA SER A 76 -4.95 4.00 -21.96
C SER A 76 -3.48 4.40 -21.73
N LEU A 77 -3.19 5.70 -21.76
CA LEU A 77 -1.86 6.28 -21.52
C LEU A 77 -1.51 6.25 -20.02
N SER A 78 -1.45 5.07 -19.44
CA SER A 78 -1.23 4.86 -18.01
C SER A 78 -0.54 3.54 -17.73
N TYR A 79 0.18 3.46 -16.63
CA TYR A 79 0.70 2.21 -16.09
C TYR A 79 0.64 2.21 -14.57
N THR A 80 0.72 1.01 -13.99
CA THR A 80 0.84 0.85 -12.54
C THR A 80 2.28 0.55 -12.20
N TYR A 81 2.91 1.38 -11.39
CA TYR A 81 4.20 1.10 -10.78
C TYR A 81 3.98 0.43 -9.42
N PHE A 82 4.77 -0.56 -9.05
CA PHE A 82 4.72 -1.18 -7.73
C PHE A 82 6.11 -1.53 -7.22
N GLN A 83 6.25 -1.54 -5.89
CA GLN A 83 7.42 -2.07 -5.21
C GLN A 83 7.03 -3.28 -4.37
N PHE A 84 7.90 -4.29 -4.35
CA PHE A 84 7.70 -5.49 -3.56
C PHE A 84 9.02 -6.02 -3.01
N TYR A 85 8.93 -6.86 -1.98
CA TYR A 85 10.07 -7.38 -1.24
C TYR A 85 10.26 -8.88 -1.50
N ILE A 86 11.50 -9.28 -1.77
CA ILE A 86 11.91 -10.69 -1.81
C ILE A 86 12.97 -10.88 -0.73
N LYS A 87 12.73 -11.73 0.28
CA LYS A 87 13.65 -11.90 1.41
C LYS A 87 15.06 -12.30 0.97
N GLU A 88 15.15 -13.34 0.13
CA GLU A 88 16.39 -13.94 -0.35
C GLU A 88 16.26 -14.20 -1.87
N PRO A 89 16.48 -13.17 -2.72
CA PRO A 89 16.40 -13.35 -4.16
C PRO A 89 17.59 -14.14 -4.70
N LYS A 90 17.33 -15.05 -5.65
CA LYS A 90 18.36 -15.86 -6.31
C LYS A 90 18.76 -15.23 -7.64
N PHE A 91 20.06 -15.14 -7.90
CA PHE A 91 20.59 -14.52 -9.12
C PHE A 91 21.36 -15.50 -10.00
N ARG A 92 21.36 -15.23 -11.30
CA ARG A 92 22.26 -15.84 -12.30
C ARG A 92 22.94 -14.74 -13.11
N LYS A 93 24.03 -15.10 -13.80
CA LYS A 93 24.67 -14.21 -14.77
C LYS A 93 23.95 -14.24 -16.11
N LYS A 94 23.80 -13.07 -16.74
CA LYS A 94 23.36 -12.96 -18.13
C LYS A 94 24.54 -13.30 -19.04
N HIS A 95 24.38 -14.28 -19.92
CA HIS A 95 25.47 -14.75 -20.80
C HIS A 95 26.13 -13.63 -21.63
N LYS A 96 25.36 -12.64 -22.09
CA LYS A 96 25.87 -11.57 -22.97
C LYS A 96 26.59 -10.43 -22.25
N THR A 97 26.12 -10.03 -21.06
CA THR A 97 26.59 -8.80 -20.39
C THR A 97 27.18 -9.04 -19.01
N ASN A 98 27.16 -10.29 -18.52
CA ASN A 98 27.57 -10.67 -17.17
C ASN A 98 26.81 -9.93 -16.03
N ASN A 99 25.71 -9.24 -16.37
CA ASN A 99 24.81 -8.61 -15.42
C ASN A 99 24.08 -9.67 -14.59
N ASN A 100 23.81 -9.34 -13.33
CA ASN A 100 23.01 -10.21 -12.45
C ASN A 100 21.53 -10.10 -12.83
N ILE A 101 20.87 -11.26 -13.00
CA ILE A 101 19.43 -11.37 -13.23
C ILE A 101 18.83 -12.20 -12.10
N SER A 102 17.82 -11.65 -11.44
CA SER A 102 17.05 -12.34 -10.41
C SER A 102 16.16 -13.40 -11.05
N THR A 103 16.54 -14.66 -10.87
CA THR A 103 15.75 -15.83 -11.30
C THR A 103 14.39 -15.88 -10.60
N SER A 104 14.31 -15.36 -9.36
CA SER A 104 13.04 -15.18 -8.65
C SER A 104 12.11 -14.23 -9.43
N VAL A 105 12.65 -13.11 -9.93
CA VAL A 105 11.90 -12.14 -10.75
C VAL A 105 11.53 -12.71 -12.11
N GLU A 106 12.44 -13.43 -12.78
CA GLU A 106 12.13 -14.11 -14.05
C GLU A 106 10.94 -15.05 -13.90
N ASN A 107 10.90 -15.84 -12.82
CA ASN A 107 9.81 -16.74 -12.52
C ASN A 107 8.48 -16.01 -12.27
N ILE A 108 8.50 -14.88 -11.55
CA ILE A 108 7.31 -14.04 -11.36
C ILE A 108 6.79 -13.55 -12.72
N LYS A 109 7.67 -12.95 -13.54
CA LYS A 109 7.32 -12.44 -14.88
C LYS A 109 6.72 -13.56 -15.75
N LYS A 110 7.34 -14.74 -15.77
CA LYS A 110 6.86 -15.91 -16.52
C LYS A 110 5.49 -16.39 -16.04
N GLN A 111 5.29 -16.54 -14.73
CA GLN A 111 4.02 -16.99 -14.14
C GLN A 111 2.88 -16.02 -14.47
N ILE A 112 3.08 -14.72 -14.23
CA ILE A 112 2.06 -13.70 -14.53
C ILE A 112 1.75 -13.68 -16.03
N ARG A 113 2.77 -13.64 -16.92
CA ARG A 113 2.51 -13.64 -18.36
C ARG A 113 1.72 -14.88 -18.80
N GLN A 114 2.06 -16.07 -18.28
CA GLN A 114 1.35 -17.30 -18.65
C GLN A 114 -0.13 -17.27 -18.24
N ILE A 115 -0.46 -16.72 -17.07
CA ILE A 115 -1.83 -16.66 -16.55
C ILE A 115 -2.68 -15.63 -17.32
N TYR A 116 -2.10 -14.49 -17.68
CA TYR A 116 -2.85 -13.35 -18.21
C TYR A 116 -2.75 -13.18 -19.73
N LYS A 117 -1.84 -13.89 -20.44
CA LYS A 117 -1.66 -13.73 -21.89
C LYS A 117 -2.95 -13.94 -22.69
N SER A 118 -3.77 -14.93 -22.34
CA SER A 118 -5.04 -15.21 -23.04
C SER A 118 -6.13 -14.20 -22.71
N LYS A 119 -5.98 -13.42 -21.64
CA LYS A 119 -6.95 -12.41 -21.22
C LYS A 119 -6.66 -11.01 -21.79
N VAL A 120 -5.50 -10.83 -22.42
CA VAL A 120 -5.03 -9.57 -23.00
C VAL A 120 -5.17 -9.65 -24.52
N THR A 121 -6.00 -8.76 -25.08
CA THR A 121 -6.24 -8.66 -26.52
C THR A 121 -4.94 -8.31 -27.25
N ASN A 122 -4.65 -8.99 -28.37
CA ASN A 122 -3.45 -8.79 -29.18
C ASN A 122 -2.15 -8.88 -28.37
N TYR A 123 -2.07 -9.91 -27.51
CA TYR A 123 -0.92 -10.13 -26.66
C TYR A 123 0.39 -10.23 -27.46
N ILE A 124 1.35 -9.39 -27.09
CA ILE A 124 2.75 -9.47 -27.53
C ILE A 124 3.61 -9.74 -26.29
N TYR A 125 4.75 -10.39 -26.46
CA TYR A 125 5.66 -10.65 -25.35
C TYR A 125 6.05 -9.35 -24.63
N ASP A 126 5.99 -9.37 -23.30
CA ASP A 126 6.44 -8.29 -22.41
C ASP A 126 5.63 -6.97 -22.46
N ILE A 127 4.31 -7.07 -22.73
CA ILE A 127 3.36 -5.96 -22.62
C ILE A 127 2.38 -6.08 -21.43
N ILE A 128 2.58 -7.08 -20.55
CA ILE A 128 1.76 -7.28 -19.34
C ILE A 128 2.44 -6.71 -18.11
N ILE A 129 3.66 -7.20 -17.84
CA ILE A 129 4.41 -6.90 -16.63
C ILE A 129 5.90 -6.80 -16.95
N HIS A 130 6.54 -5.77 -16.39
CA HIS A 130 7.99 -5.59 -16.37
C HIS A 130 8.44 -5.48 -14.91
N ILE A 131 9.60 -6.05 -14.58
CA ILE A 131 10.19 -5.98 -13.24
C ILE A 131 11.69 -5.94 -13.43
N SER A 132 12.33 -5.03 -12.69
CA SER A 132 13.78 -4.92 -12.58
C SER A 132 14.45 -6.27 -12.27
N ASP A 133 15.52 -6.57 -12.98
CA ASP A 133 16.27 -7.82 -12.86
C ASP A 133 17.20 -7.83 -11.64
N ASN A 134 17.62 -6.66 -11.15
CA ASN A 134 18.52 -6.54 -10.01
C ASN A 134 18.36 -5.21 -9.25
N PHE A 135 19.10 -5.09 -8.15
CA PHE A 135 19.03 -3.93 -7.26
C PHE A 135 19.60 -2.64 -7.86
N LYS A 136 20.57 -2.73 -8.80
CA LYS A 136 21.06 -1.54 -9.50
C LYS A 136 19.95 -0.98 -10.37
N GLN A 137 19.34 -1.83 -11.20
CA GLN A 137 18.21 -1.45 -12.03
C GLN A 137 17.01 -0.92 -11.23
N THR A 138 16.74 -1.53 -10.07
CA THR A 138 15.70 -1.03 -9.14
C THR A 138 15.96 0.42 -8.74
N LYS A 139 17.20 0.75 -8.34
CA LYS A 139 17.57 2.12 -7.95
C LYS A 139 17.47 3.09 -9.12
N ASP A 140 17.91 2.68 -10.30
CA ASP A 140 17.88 3.52 -11.50
C ASP A 140 16.41 3.83 -11.90
N ILE A 141 15.53 2.83 -11.86
CA ILE A 141 14.08 3.00 -12.03
C ILE A 141 13.50 3.94 -10.96
N ASP A 142 13.85 3.78 -9.69
CA ASP A 142 13.34 4.64 -8.62
C ASP A 142 13.70 6.13 -8.84
N ILE A 143 14.88 6.40 -9.42
CA ILE A 143 15.32 7.74 -9.81
C ILE A 143 14.48 8.25 -10.99
N ILE A 144 14.31 7.44 -12.04
CA ILE A 144 13.48 7.77 -13.20
C ILE A 144 12.04 8.11 -12.77
N MET A 145 11.47 7.33 -11.85
CA MET A 145 10.07 7.53 -11.43
C MET A 145 9.84 8.84 -10.66
N LYS A 146 10.89 9.48 -10.12
CA LYS A 146 10.81 10.84 -9.55
C LYS A 146 10.56 11.89 -10.62
N LYS A 147 11.15 11.76 -11.83
CA LYS A 147 10.92 12.66 -12.97
C LYS A 147 9.44 12.76 -13.34
N TYR A 148 8.70 11.66 -13.15
CA TYR A 148 7.30 11.54 -13.55
C TYR A 148 6.30 11.71 -12.41
N GLU A 149 6.73 12.16 -11.22
CA GLU A 149 5.87 12.27 -10.03
C GLU A 149 4.61 13.13 -10.26
N LYS A 150 4.68 14.14 -11.13
CA LYS A 150 3.52 14.97 -11.53
C LYS A 150 2.36 14.17 -12.16
N HIS A 151 2.63 12.97 -12.68
CA HIS A 151 1.64 12.07 -13.30
C HIS A 151 1.07 11.04 -12.33
N ARG A 152 1.56 10.98 -11.08
CA ARG A 152 1.06 10.06 -10.06
C ARG A 152 -0.35 10.48 -9.64
N LYS A 153 -1.34 9.61 -9.82
CA LYS A 153 -2.76 9.91 -9.51
C LYS A 153 -3.29 9.32 -8.22
N GLN A 154 -2.81 8.14 -7.81
CA GLN A 154 -3.25 7.47 -6.59
C GLN A 154 -2.13 6.59 -6.04
N GLU A 155 -2.02 6.55 -4.72
CA GLU A 155 -1.10 5.70 -3.98
C GLU A 155 -1.86 4.69 -3.15
N PHE A 156 -1.41 3.44 -3.18
CA PHE A 156 -1.91 2.37 -2.36
C PHE A 156 -0.75 1.70 -1.65
N VAL A 157 -0.97 1.34 -0.38
CA VAL A 157 0.03 0.67 0.45
C VAL A 157 -0.54 -0.62 0.98
N ASN A 158 0.31 -1.63 1.11
CA ASN A 158 -0.07 -2.88 1.76
C ASN A 158 -0.36 -2.64 3.24
N LEU A 159 -1.54 -3.05 3.68
CA LEU A 159 -2.03 -2.82 5.04
C LEU A 159 -1.09 -3.41 6.10
N LYS A 160 -0.54 -4.61 5.88
CA LYS A 160 0.41 -5.22 6.82
C LYS A 160 1.67 -4.37 6.94
N TYR A 161 2.19 -3.88 5.82
CA TYR A 161 3.35 -2.99 5.80
C TYR A 161 3.05 -1.67 6.53
N PHE A 162 1.92 -1.03 6.20
CA PHE A 162 1.49 0.22 6.85
C PHE A 162 1.33 0.06 8.38
N LEU A 163 0.70 -1.03 8.84
CA LEU A 163 0.55 -1.31 10.27
C LEU A 163 1.90 -1.54 10.96
N LYS A 164 2.85 -2.23 10.31
CA LYS A 164 4.21 -2.42 10.83
C LYS A 164 4.95 -1.10 11.01
N CYS A 165 4.75 -0.12 10.12
CA CYS A 165 5.33 1.22 10.24
C CYS A 165 4.82 2.03 11.44
N ASN A 166 3.78 1.56 12.13
CA ASN A 166 3.21 2.20 13.30
C ASN A 166 3.68 1.57 14.63
N PHE A 167 4.68 0.68 14.61
CA PHE A 167 5.42 0.25 15.80
C PHE A 167 6.56 1.21 16.13
N ARG A 168 6.81 1.41 17.44
CA ARG A 168 7.94 2.16 17.98
C ARG A 168 8.56 1.35 19.11
N ASN A 169 9.85 1.02 19.01
CA ASN A 169 10.55 0.17 20.00
C ASN A 169 9.74 -1.10 20.32
N ASN A 170 9.26 -1.80 19.27
CA ASN A 170 8.40 -2.99 19.36
C ASN A 170 7.01 -2.80 20.03
N VAL A 171 6.63 -1.58 20.38
CA VAL A 171 5.30 -1.23 20.89
C VAL A 171 4.43 -0.65 19.77
N PHE A 172 3.24 -1.21 19.57
CA PHE A 172 2.29 -0.67 18.60
C PHE A 172 1.74 0.67 19.09
N ASN A 173 2.04 1.76 18.39
CA ASN A 173 1.72 3.12 18.84
C ASN A 173 0.31 3.60 18.43
N ARG A 174 -0.54 2.70 17.93
CA ARG A 174 -1.89 3.02 17.42
C ARG A 174 -2.97 2.11 18.02
N ALA A 175 -2.85 1.80 19.31
CA ALA A 175 -3.87 1.03 20.04
C ALA A 175 -5.25 1.70 19.99
N ASP A 176 -5.33 3.02 19.77
CA ASP A 176 -6.57 3.74 19.49
C ASP A 176 -7.34 3.22 18.26
N MET A 177 -6.63 2.72 17.24
CA MET A 177 -7.26 2.04 16.09
C MET A 177 -7.88 0.70 16.50
N LEU A 178 -7.27 -0.01 17.44
CA LEU A 178 -7.76 -1.32 17.90
C LEU A 178 -9.04 -1.19 18.73
N VAL A 179 -9.13 -0.17 19.59
CA VAL A 179 -10.39 0.18 20.28
C VAL A 179 -11.52 0.46 19.29
N ARG A 180 -11.21 1.15 18.19
CA ARG A 180 -12.17 1.42 17.11
C ARG A 180 -12.57 0.14 16.39
N LYS A 181 -11.61 -0.72 16.01
CA LYS A 181 -11.90 -2.04 15.41
C LYS A 181 -12.83 -2.84 16.30
N HIS A 182 -12.48 -3.00 17.58
CA HIS A 182 -13.30 -3.73 18.56
C HIS A 182 -14.71 -3.15 18.64
N SER A 183 -14.85 -1.84 18.65
CA SER A 183 -16.16 -1.18 18.68
C SER A 183 -17.00 -1.43 17.42
N ILE A 184 -16.38 -1.40 16.24
CA ILE A 184 -17.07 -1.73 14.97
C ILE A 184 -17.52 -3.18 15.02
N GLU A 185 -16.62 -4.08 15.39
CA GLU A 185 -16.89 -5.52 15.39
C GLU A 185 -18.08 -5.88 16.29
N ASN A 186 -18.16 -5.30 17.49
CA ASN A 186 -19.31 -5.50 18.37
C ASN A 186 -20.58 -4.83 17.83
N TYR A 187 -20.47 -3.61 17.28
CA TYR A 187 -21.62 -2.94 16.68
C TYR A 187 -22.20 -3.66 15.45
N LEU A 188 -21.35 -4.38 14.70
CA LEU A 188 -21.80 -5.22 13.60
C LEU A 188 -22.55 -6.48 14.06
N LYS A 189 -22.26 -6.95 15.29
CA LYS A 189 -22.94 -8.10 15.91
C LYS A 189 -24.23 -7.68 16.61
N ASP A 190 -24.23 -6.52 17.26
CA ASP A 190 -25.38 -5.93 17.95
C ASP A 190 -25.42 -4.40 17.74
N GLU A 191 -26.45 -3.92 17.04
CA GLU A 191 -26.62 -2.49 16.77
C GLU A 191 -26.91 -1.66 18.05
N LYS A 192 -27.27 -2.33 19.17
CA LYS A 192 -27.46 -1.71 20.49
C LYS A 192 -26.15 -1.55 21.27
N PHE A 193 -25.00 -1.97 20.73
CA PHE A 193 -23.70 -1.79 21.37
C PHE A 193 -23.48 -0.33 21.81
N ASN A 194 -23.07 -0.15 23.08
CA ASN A 194 -23.11 1.16 23.77
C ASN A 194 -21.88 2.06 23.54
N PHE A 195 -20.81 1.52 22.94
CA PHE A 195 -19.55 2.22 22.65
C PHE A 195 -18.84 2.85 23.87
N LEU A 196 -19.07 2.38 25.10
CA LEU A 196 -18.56 3.03 26.32
C LEU A 196 -17.05 3.30 26.28
N MET A 197 -16.24 2.27 25.99
CA MET A 197 -14.79 2.37 25.91
C MET A 197 -14.31 3.32 24.80
N TYR A 198 -14.96 3.28 23.62
CA TYR A 198 -14.67 4.22 22.54
C TYR A 198 -15.03 5.66 22.90
N LYS A 199 -16.20 5.89 23.52
CA LYS A 199 -16.62 7.21 24.01
C LYS A 199 -15.60 7.78 25.00
N LYS A 200 -15.17 6.96 25.97
CA LYS A 200 -14.12 7.32 26.95
C LYS A 200 -12.81 7.72 26.25
N MET A 201 -12.29 6.85 25.38
CA MET A 201 -11.07 7.14 24.60
C MET A 201 -11.20 8.42 23.79
N GLN A 202 -12.31 8.59 23.07
CA GLN A 202 -12.48 9.72 22.18
C GLN A 202 -12.64 11.03 22.95
N LYS A 203 -13.39 11.05 24.06
CA LYS A 203 -13.53 12.22 24.95
C LYS A 203 -12.16 12.72 25.43
N ILE A 204 -11.29 11.81 25.88
CA ILE A 204 -9.94 12.16 26.35
C ILE A 204 -9.04 12.65 25.21
N ARG A 205 -9.16 12.09 24.00
CA ARG A 205 -8.29 12.44 22.86
C ARG A 205 -8.57 13.81 22.25
N VAL A 206 -9.83 14.25 22.22
CA VAL A 206 -10.24 15.43 21.45
C VAL A 206 -11.00 16.47 22.29
N ASN A 207 -11.16 16.23 23.59
CA ASN A 207 -11.92 17.07 24.52
C ASN A 207 -13.32 17.44 23.98
N GLY A 208 -14.06 16.46 23.47
CA GLY A 208 -15.37 16.68 22.85
C GLY A 208 -16.40 15.62 23.25
N ASP A 209 -17.65 15.83 22.83
CA ASP A 209 -18.75 14.93 23.14
C ASP A 209 -18.59 13.57 22.45
N GLY A 210 -18.41 12.51 23.24
CA GLY A 210 -18.29 11.14 22.77
C GLY A 210 -19.48 10.66 21.94
N ASN A 211 -20.70 11.15 22.20
CA ASN A 211 -21.89 10.78 21.44
C ASN A 211 -21.85 11.28 20.00
N VAL A 212 -21.40 12.53 19.79
CA VAL A 212 -21.19 13.09 18.44
C VAL A 212 -20.22 12.21 17.64
N TYR A 213 -19.13 11.75 18.26
CA TYR A 213 -18.17 10.88 17.60
C TYR A 213 -18.67 9.46 17.36
N VAL A 214 -19.57 8.94 18.20
CA VAL A 214 -20.24 7.66 17.95
C VAL A 214 -21.16 7.77 16.74
N ASN A 215 -21.95 8.84 16.63
CA ASN A 215 -22.84 9.05 15.49
C ASN A 215 -22.05 9.17 14.18
N LYS A 216 -20.97 9.97 14.16
CA LYS A 216 -20.05 10.04 13.01
C LYS A 216 -19.48 8.66 12.64
N PHE A 217 -19.12 7.86 13.64
CA PHE A 217 -18.57 6.54 13.41
C PHE A 217 -19.60 5.55 12.85
N LYS A 218 -20.82 5.54 13.39
CA LYS A 218 -21.96 4.78 12.85
C LYS A 218 -22.26 5.17 11.40
N ASN A 219 -22.25 6.46 11.08
CA ASN A 219 -22.45 6.94 9.71
C ASN A 219 -21.36 6.46 8.75
N LEU A 220 -20.10 6.44 9.19
CA LEU A 220 -19.00 5.88 8.39
C LEU A 220 -19.20 4.38 8.13
N ILE A 221 -19.57 3.61 9.16
CA ILE A 221 -19.82 2.16 9.04
C ILE A 221 -20.98 1.91 8.07
N LYS A 222 -22.08 2.65 8.20
CA LYS A 222 -23.25 2.57 7.30
C LYS A 222 -22.88 2.95 5.86
N SER A 223 -22.11 4.01 5.68
CA SER A 223 -21.65 4.44 4.36
C SER A 223 -20.78 3.36 3.68
N ILE A 224 -19.86 2.74 4.41
CA ILE A 224 -19.01 1.67 3.86
C ILE A 224 -19.82 0.40 3.58
N LYS A 225 -20.80 0.05 4.41
CA LYS A 225 -21.74 -1.05 4.11
C LYS A 225 -22.52 -0.81 2.82
N LYS A 226 -23.00 0.42 2.62
CA LYS A 226 -23.85 0.79 1.47
C LYS A 226 -23.04 0.98 0.18
N ASN A 227 -21.91 1.69 0.25
CA ASN A 227 -21.18 2.19 -0.91
C ASN A 227 -19.82 1.50 -1.13
N GLY A 228 -19.40 0.62 -0.22
CA GLY A 228 -18.05 0.09 -0.19
C GLY A 228 -16.99 1.12 0.22
N PHE A 229 -15.72 0.78 -0.01
CA PHE A 229 -14.61 1.69 0.25
C PHE A 229 -14.42 2.65 -0.92
N ILE A 230 -14.32 3.95 -0.63
CA ILE A 230 -14.16 5.00 -1.63
C ILE A 230 -12.71 5.50 -1.63
N ASN A 231 -12.00 5.31 -2.75
CA ASN A 231 -10.57 5.63 -2.88
C ASN A 231 -10.25 7.13 -2.81
N SER A 232 -11.22 8.02 -3.06
CA SER A 232 -11.05 9.48 -2.93
C SER A 232 -10.92 9.96 -1.48
N TYR A 233 -11.12 9.07 -0.50
CA TYR A 233 -10.89 9.34 0.92
C TYR A 233 -9.71 8.48 1.42
N PRO A 234 -8.46 8.82 1.06
CA PRO A 234 -7.28 8.07 1.46
C PRO A 234 -6.94 8.25 2.96
N ILE A 235 -6.18 7.29 3.49
CA ILE A 235 -5.53 7.38 4.80
C ILE A 235 -4.36 8.35 4.71
N ILE A 236 -4.28 9.30 5.64
CA ILE A 236 -3.20 10.30 5.63
C ILE A 236 -2.06 9.81 6.51
N TYR A 237 -0.84 9.92 6.01
CA TYR A 237 0.37 9.50 6.71
C TYR A 237 1.48 10.58 6.66
N SER A 238 2.46 10.50 7.56
CA SER A 238 3.65 11.36 7.58
C SER A 238 4.84 10.71 6.86
N SER A 239 6.08 11.19 7.01
CA SER A 239 7.20 10.37 6.54
C SER A 239 7.19 8.99 7.21
N ASN A 240 7.66 7.98 6.48
CA ASN A 240 7.76 6.58 6.92
C ASN A 240 6.42 5.87 7.21
N TYR A 241 5.31 6.24 6.57
CA TYR A 241 4.01 5.54 6.70
C TYR A 241 3.41 5.51 8.12
N GLN A 242 3.78 6.48 8.97
CA GLN A 242 3.11 6.65 10.26
C GLN A 242 1.76 7.33 10.06
N LEU A 243 0.70 6.77 10.65
CA LEU A 243 -0.66 7.24 10.49
C LEU A 243 -0.84 8.63 11.14
N THR A 244 -1.31 9.61 10.36
CA THR A 244 -1.61 10.97 10.85
C THR A 244 -3.11 11.25 10.93
N ASP A 245 -3.90 10.75 9.97
CA ASP A 245 -5.36 10.82 9.95
C ASP A 245 -5.99 9.63 9.20
N GLY A 246 -7.25 9.33 9.47
CA GLY A 246 -7.98 8.21 8.89
C GLY A 246 -8.04 6.98 9.78
N SER A 247 -7.73 7.09 11.08
CA SER A 247 -7.71 5.96 12.02
C SER A 247 -9.01 5.13 12.06
N HIS A 248 -10.17 5.76 11.93
CA HIS A 248 -11.46 5.07 11.82
C HIS A 248 -11.54 4.23 10.53
N ARG A 249 -11.16 4.80 9.38
CA ARG A 249 -11.10 4.08 8.10
C ARG A 249 -10.08 2.94 8.14
N LEU A 250 -8.90 3.15 8.74
CA LEU A 250 -7.88 2.11 8.90
C LEU A 250 -8.38 0.94 9.75
N SER A 251 -9.15 1.23 10.82
CA SER A 251 -9.76 0.19 11.67
C SER A 251 -10.72 -0.69 10.87
N ILE A 252 -11.49 -0.09 9.96
CA ILE A 252 -12.42 -0.79 9.08
C ILE A 252 -11.65 -1.58 8.02
N TYR A 253 -10.62 -1.00 7.38
CA TYR A 253 -9.74 -1.72 6.45
C TYR A 253 -9.14 -2.98 7.09
N PHE A 254 -8.70 -2.87 8.36
CA PHE A 254 -8.17 -4.00 9.11
C PHE A 254 -9.23 -5.05 9.44
N LEU A 255 -10.42 -4.64 9.90
CA LEU A 255 -11.52 -5.57 10.18
C LEU A 255 -11.93 -6.39 8.94
N PHE A 256 -11.94 -5.76 7.77
CA PHE A 256 -12.31 -6.41 6.51
C PHE A 256 -11.13 -7.07 5.77
N ASN A 257 -9.97 -7.23 6.43
CA ASN A 257 -8.78 -7.88 5.89
C ASN A 257 -8.37 -7.37 4.49
N LYS A 258 -8.46 -6.06 4.25
CA LYS A 258 -8.03 -5.49 2.97
C LYS A 258 -6.51 -5.60 2.82
N THR A 259 -6.05 -6.06 1.67
CA THR A 259 -4.62 -6.15 1.37
C THR A 259 -3.99 -4.79 1.16
N PHE A 260 -4.63 -3.95 0.34
CA PHE A 260 -4.13 -2.63 -0.03
C PHE A 260 -5.11 -1.53 0.41
N ILE A 261 -4.56 -0.42 0.88
CA ILE A 261 -5.33 0.74 1.33
C ILE A 261 -4.91 1.99 0.56
N PRO A 262 -5.85 2.86 0.15
CA PRO A 262 -5.52 4.14 -0.46
C PRO A 262 -4.88 5.04 0.60
N VAL A 263 -3.76 5.65 0.26
CA VAL A 263 -3.03 6.55 1.15
C VAL A 263 -2.68 7.85 0.46
N TYR A 264 -2.39 8.87 1.25
CA TYR A 264 -1.90 10.15 0.77
C TYR A 264 -0.90 10.73 1.75
N ASN A 265 0.27 11.10 1.25
CA ASN A 265 1.28 11.80 2.03
C ASN A 265 0.95 13.29 2.05
N ASP A 266 0.49 13.80 3.18
CA ASP A 266 0.26 15.23 3.36
C ASP A 266 1.59 15.89 3.74
N ILE A 267 2.45 16.10 2.75
CA ILE A 267 3.81 16.66 2.94
C ILE A 267 3.73 18.03 3.64
N LYS A 268 2.78 18.89 3.26
CA LYS A 268 2.59 20.22 3.87
C LYS A 268 2.22 20.11 5.36
N LYS A 269 1.27 19.24 5.74
CA LYS A 269 1.01 19.00 7.17
C LYS A 269 2.15 18.25 7.86
N SER A 270 2.89 17.39 7.17
CA SER A 270 4.01 16.67 7.75
C SER A 270 5.06 17.67 8.25
N ILE A 271 5.45 18.65 7.42
CA ILE A 271 6.39 19.73 7.76
C ILE A 271 5.88 20.58 8.93
N LEU A 272 4.63 21.04 8.90
CA LEU A 272 4.03 21.80 10.01
C LEU A 272 3.91 20.99 11.32
N LYS A 273 3.68 19.67 11.22
CA LYS A 273 3.48 18.78 12.36
C LYS A 273 4.80 18.22 12.91
N TYR A 274 5.93 18.31 12.19
CA TYR A 274 7.26 17.99 12.74
C TYR A 274 7.66 18.88 13.94
N LYS A 275 7.00 20.04 14.12
CA LYS A 275 7.12 20.83 15.36
C LYS A 275 6.37 20.24 16.56
N ARG A 276 5.51 19.23 16.38
CA ARG A 276 4.75 18.54 17.43
C ARG A 276 5.17 17.07 17.50
N LEU A 277 5.50 16.60 18.70
CA LEU A 277 5.75 15.18 18.94
C LEU A 277 4.58 14.35 18.38
N PRO A 278 4.84 13.32 17.57
CA PRO A 278 3.77 12.53 16.99
C PRO A 278 3.01 11.81 18.08
N SER A 279 1.68 11.95 18.05
CA SER A 279 0.79 11.49 19.12
C SER A 279 1.07 10.05 19.55
N GLU A 280 1.30 9.87 20.86
CA GLU A 280 1.48 8.56 21.47
C GLU A 280 0.12 7.96 21.78
N TYR A 281 -0.26 6.89 21.07
CA TYR A 281 -1.49 6.13 21.34
C TYR A 281 -1.16 4.64 21.52
N SER A 282 -0.04 4.36 22.17
CA SER A 282 0.36 3.04 22.64
C SER A 282 -0.54 2.56 23.78
N ILE A 283 -0.41 1.29 24.20
CA ILE A 283 -1.08 0.78 25.41
C ILE A 283 -0.76 1.63 26.65
N ASN A 284 0.47 2.17 26.74
CA ASN A 284 0.90 3.02 27.85
C ASN A 284 0.07 4.31 27.94
N TRP A 285 -0.41 4.83 26.82
CA TRP A 285 -1.32 5.98 26.84
C TRP A 285 -2.63 5.66 27.56
N PHE A 286 -3.19 4.47 27.34
CA PHE A 286 -4.42 4.02 28.00
C PHE A 286 -4.21 3.79 29.50
N ILE A 287 -3.06 3.22 29.87
CA ILE A 287 -2.65 3.05 31.28
C ILE A 287 -2.58 4.42 31.97
N LYS A 288 -1.84 5.38 31.38
CA LYS A 288 -1.71 6.77 31.89
C LYS A 288 -3.05 7.52 31.98
N LYS A 289 -4.08 7.07 31.26
CA LYS A 289 -5.42 7.67 31.24
C LYS A 289 -6.45 6.88 32.05
N ASN A 290 -6.00 6.02 32.97
CA ASN A 290 -6.83 5.30 33.92
C ASN A 290 -7.94 4.47 33.24
N PHE A 291 -7.60 3.76 32.17
CA PHE A 291 -8.44 2.70 31.64
C PHE A 291 -8.47 1.52 32.63
N THR A 292 -9.64 0.91 32.79
CA THR A 292 -9.85 -0.18 33.74
C THR A 292 -9.07 -1.44 33.32
N LYS A 293 -8.84 -2.36 34.25
CA LYS A 293 -8.19 -3.65 33.95
C LYS A 293 -8.89 -4.41 32.80
N ASN A 294 -10.22 -4.41 32.78
CA ASN A 294 -11.01 -5.05 31.73
C ASN A 294 -10.82 -4.35 30.37
N GLU A 295 -10.84 -3.02 30.34
CA GLU A 295 -10.60 -2.25 29.10
C GLU A 295 -9.17 -2.48 28.57
N LEU A 296 -8.17 -2.51 29.45
CA LEU A 296 -6.77 -2.78 29.07
C LEU A 296 -6.60 -4.20 28.51
N SER A 297 -7.23 -5.19 29.14
CA SER A 297 -7.22 -6.58 28.66
C SER A 297 -7.80 -6.71 27.23
N ILE A 298 -8.87 -5.98 26.91
CA ILE A 298 -9.43 -5.93 25.55
C ILE A 298 -8.40 -5.38 24.56
N ILE A 299 -7.72 -4.28 24.90
CA ILE A 299 -6.69 -3.68 24.01
C ILE A 299 -5.52 -4.63 23.81
N GLU A 300 -5.04 -5.26 24.88
CA GLU A 300 -3.94 -6.24 24.82
C GLU A 300 -4.31 -7.44 23.95
N ASN A 301 -5.53 -7.94 24.06
CA ASN A 301 -6.01 -9.01 23.20
C ASN A 301 -6.05 -8.59 21.73
N GLU A 302 -6.53 -7.38 21.43
CA GLU A 302 -6.50 -6.85 20.07
C GLU A 302 -5.06 -6.62 19.55
N ILE A 303 -4.11 -6.27 20.41
CA ILE A 303 -2.68 -6.17 20.04
C ILE A 303 -2.12 -7.57 19.72
N LYS A 304 -2.47 -8.60 20.50
CA LYS A 304 -2.11 -10.00 20.20
C LYS A 304 -2.69 -10.45 18.86
N ASN A 305 -3.95 -10.14 18.59
CA ASN A 305 -4.61 -10.42 17.31
C ASN A 305 -3.91 -9.71 16.14
N LEU A 306 -3.52 -8.44 16.33
CA LEU A 306 -2.74 -7.68 15.34
C LEU A 306 -1.37 -8.33 15.09
N LYS A 307 -0.62 -8.71 16.13
CA LYS A 307 0.68 -9.37 15.99
C LYS A 307 0.57 -10.68 15.20
N LYS A 308 -0.45 -11.50 15.51
CA LYS A 308 -0.77 -12.72 14.75
C LYS A 308 -1.05 -12.40 13.28
N TYR A 309 -1.87 -11.39 12.98
CA TYR A 309 -2.14 -10.96 11.61
C TYR A 309 -0.88 -10.52 10.84
N LEU A 310 0.06 -9.88 11.54
CA LEU A 310 1.32 -9.37 10.98
C LEU A 310 2.45 -10.40 10.92
N ASN A 311 2.22 -11.61 11.42
CA ASN A 311 3.24 -12.64 11.65
C ASN A 311 4.40 -12.11 12.49
N LEU A 312 4.07 -11.43 13.60
CA LEU A 312 5.02 -10.93 14.59
C LEU A 312 4.91 -11.76 15.88
N PRO A 313 6.01 -11.89 16.65
CA PRO A 313 6.00 -12.54 17.97
C PRO A 313 5.19 -11.75 19.00
#